data_AF-A0A533MLC8-F1
#
_entry.id   AF-A0A533MLC8-F1
#
_cell.length_a   1.000
_cell.length_b   1.000
_cell.length_c   1.000
_cell.angle_alpha   90.00
_cell.angle_beta   90.00
_cell.angle_gamma   90.00
#
_symmetry.space_group_name_H-M   'P 1'
#
loop_
_entity.id
_entity.type
_entity.pdbx_description
1 polymer ?
#
loop_
_entity_poly.entity_id
_entity_poly.type
_entity_poly.pdbx_seq_one_letter_code
_entity_poly.pdbx_strand_id
1 'polypeptide(L)'
;MIRINGSPDTSKWKEFIYNHPFGNIFQTLEMAKVYKNTKNYEPISLAAIDEKYDEILGILLGVVISEKNGLLKTLSSRLIVQGGPLFQDTPAGQNAATLLINHYDEIVRKKGLYNEIRMLSDIPQFDSIITNCDYIFENHYNAFIHLKNRSI
;
A
#
# COMPACT_ATOMS: atom_id res chain seq x y z
N MET A 1 20.42 -4.58 4.58
CA MET A 1 19.30 -5.46 4.99
C MET A 1 18.04 -4.62 4.93
N ILE A 2 16.89 -5.19 4.57
CA ILE A 2 15.64 -4.44 4.49
C ILE A 2 14.90 -4.61 5.81
N ARG A 3 14.58 -3.49 6.46
CA ARG A 3 13.78 -3.46 7.70
C ARG A 3 12.40 -2.90 7.42
N ILE A 4 11.36 -3.59 7.89
CA ILE A 4 9.99 -3.06 7.87
C ILE A 4 9.76 -2.21 9.12
N ASN A 5 9.29 -0.98 8.92
CA ASN A 5 9.06 0.00 9.98
C ASN A 5 7.59 0.49 9.95
N GLY A 6 6.89 0.34 11.08
CA GLY A 6 5.51 0.84 11.28
C GLY A 6 5.42 2.29 11.78
N SER A 7 6.55 2.97 11.96
CA SER A 7 6.62 4.40 12.33
C SER A 7 7.79 5.08 11.60
N PRO A 8 7.71 5.22 10.27
CA PRO A 8 8.75 5.84 9.47
C PRO A 8 8.78 7.36 9.61
N ASP A 9 9.93 7.94 9.26
CA ASP A 9 10.09 9.40 9.19
C ASP A 9 9.08 9.99 8.20
N THR A 10 8.33 10.98 8.66
CA THR A 10 7.23 11.60 7.90
C THR A 10 7.74 12.35 6.67
N SER A 11 8.91 12.99 6.78
CA SER A 11 9.50 13.75 5.68
C SER A 11 9.99 12.82 4.58
N LYS A 12 10.70 11.74 4.94
CA LYS A 12 11.15 10.72 3.98
C LYS A 12 9.97 10.03 3.28
N TRP A 13 8.90 9.71 3.99
CA TRP A 13 7.70 9.12 3.39
C TRP A 13 7.05 10.07 2.37
N LYS A 14 6.91 11.35 2.74
CA LYS A 14 6.33 12.37 1.86
C LYS A 14 7.17 12.58 0.60
N GLU A 15 8.49 12.66 0.76
CA GLU A 15 9.44 12.78 -0.35
C GLU A 15 9.38 11.56 -1.27
N PHE A 16 9.34 10.35 -0.71
CA PHE A 16 9.20 9.12 -1.47
C PHE A 16 7.96 9.15 -2.36
N ILE A 17 6.78 9.49 -1.81
CA ILE A 17 5.54 9.58 -2.60
C ILE A 17 5.64 10.65 -3.68
N TYR A 18 6.11 11.83 -3.32
CA TYR A 18 6.17 12.98 -4.22
C TYR A 18 7.03 12.68 -5.45
N ASN A 19 8.12 11.96 -5.27
CA ASN A 19 9.06 11.60 -6.34
C ASN A 19 8.69 10.28 -7.04
N HIS A 20 7.72 9.52 -6.55
CA HIS A 20 7.34 8.23 -7.14
C HIS A 20 6.46 8.44 -8.38
N PRO A 21 6.73 7.77 -9.52
CA PRO A 21 5.96 7.95 -10.76
C PRO A 21 4.47 7.61 -10.62
N PHE A 22 4.15 6.69 -9.70
CA PHE A 22 2.78 6.29 -9.35
C PHE A 22 2.33 6.82 -7.98
N GLY A 23 3.00 7.86 -7.47
CA GLY A 23 2.65 8.51 -6.21
C GLY A 23 1.20 8.98 -6.21
N ASN A 24 0.46 8.67 -5.15
CA ASN A 24 -0.96 8.99 -5.06
C ASN A 24 -1.39 9.29 -3.63
N ILE A 25 -2.54 9.96 -3.50
CA ILE A 25 -3.07 10.42 -2.21
C ILE A 25 -3.34 9.28 -1.23
N PHE A 26 -3.69 8.10 -1.72
CA PHE A 26 -4.10 6.98 -0.86
C PHE A 26 -2.96 6.33 -0.09
N GLN A 27 -1.72 6.60 -0.50
CA GLN A 27 -0.51 6.15 0.18
C GLN A 27 0.09 7.20 1.13
N THR A 28 -0.51 8.40 1.23
CA THR A 28 -0.01 9.49 2.09
C THR A 28 -0.32 9.27 3.58
N LEU A 29 0.52 9.81 4.46
CA LEU A 29 0.27 9.80 5.90
C LEU A 29 -0.91 10.73 6.30
N GLU A 30 -1.23 11.73 5.48
CA GLU A 30 -2.45 12.50 5.57
C GLU A 30 -3.69 11.61 5.38
N MET A 31 -3.68 10.71 4.40
CA MET A 31 -4.77 9.74 4.22
C MET A 31 -4.85 8.76 5.39
N ALA A 32 -3.70 8.34 5.95
CA ALA A 32 -3.71 7.55 7.18
C ALA A 32 -4.41 8.28 8.34
N LYS A 33 -4.23 9.61 8.47
CA LYS A 33 -4.98 10.42 9.45
C LYS A 33 -6.47 10.46 9.16
N VAL A 34 -6.87 10.55 7.89
CA VAL A 34 -8.30 10.47 7.49
C VAL A 34 -8.90 9.14 7.92
N TYR A 35 -8.25 8.02 7.58
CA TYR A 35 -8.70 6.69 8.00
C TYR A 35 -8.75 6.54 9.52
N LYS A 36 -7.73 7.01 10.24
CA LYS A 36 -7.70 6.95 11.71
C LYS A 36 -8.86 7.69 12.37
N ASN A 37 -9.30 8.80 11.77
CA ASN A 37 -10.43 9.59 12.27
C ASN A 37 -11.79 9.11 11.71
N THR A 38 -11.80 8.08 10.86
CA THR A 38 -13.02 7.50 10.31
C THR A 38 -13.49 6.37 11.20
N LYS A 39 -14.78 6.39 11.57
CA LYS A 39 -15.38 5.34 12.40
C LYS A 39 -15.22 3.97 11.75
N ASN A 40 -14.77 2.99 12.54
CA ASN A 40 -14.54 1.59 12.14
C ASN A 40 -13.40 1.36 11.15
N TYR A 41 -12.50 2.33 10.98
CA TYR A 41 -11.33 2.21 10.12
C TYR A 41 -10.08 2.11 10.99
N GLU A 42 -9.16 1.22 10.61
CA GLU A 42 -7.87 1.04 11.29
C GLU A 42 -6.76 1.04 10.23
N PRO A 43 -6.06 2.18 10.03
CA PRO A 43 -4.97 2.26 9.06
C PRO A 43 -3.71 1.55 9.56
N ILE A 44 -2.95 0.99 8.63
CA ILE A 44 -1.65 0.36 8.86
C ILE A 44 -0.67 0.97 7.85
N SER A 45 0.34 1.67 8.34
CA SER A 45 1.36 2.35 7.54
C SER A 45 2.70 1.65 7.75
N LEU A 46 3.28 1.13 6.67
CA LEU A 46 4.55 0.39 6.70
C LEU A 46 5.52 0.96 5.67
N ALA A 47 6.77 1.15 6.06
CA ALA A 47 7.88 1.46 5.14
C ALA A 47 8.93 0.34 5.17
N ALA A 48 9.46 0.00 4.01
CA ALA A 48 10.64 -0.85 3.87
C ALA A 48 11.86 0.06 3.72
N ILE A 49 12.82 -0.07 4.63
CA ILE A 49 13.99 0.80 4.75
C ILE A 49 15.24 -0.03 4.47
N ASP A 50 16.11 0.45 3.58
CA ASP A 50 17.49 -0.05 3.48
C ASP A 50 18.27 0.45 4.70
N GLU A 51 18.66 -0.45 5.60
CA GLU A 51 19.39 -0.08 6.82
C GLU A 51 20.77 0.51 6.57
N LYS A 52 21.40 0.22 5.42
CA LYS A 52 22.74 0.72 5.11
C LYS A 52 22.72 2.20 4.75
N TYR A 53 21.71 2.62 3.99
CA TYR A 53 21.59 3.97 3.46
C TYR A 53 20.52 4.80 4.17
N ASP A 54 19.71 4.17 5.03
CA ASP A 54 18.55 4.76 5.69
C ASP A 54 17.55 5.35 4.67
N GLU A 55 17.36 4.64 3.56
CA GLU A 55 16.51 5.05 2.44
C GLU A 55 15.24 4.20 2.36
N ILE A 56 14.13 4.82 1.97
CA ILE A 56 12.88 4.10 1.73
C ILE A 56 12.95 3.42 0.36
N LEU A 57 12.83 2.10 0.37
CA LEU A 57 12.74 1.26 -0.84
C LEU A 57 11.28 1.04 -1.28
N GLY A 58 10.34 1.14 -0.35
CA GLY A 58 8.93 1.06 -0.63
C GLY A 58 8.05 1.37 0.59
N ILE A 59 6.78 1.63 0.33
CA ILE A 59 5.76 1.92 1.33
C ILE A 59 4.46 1.17 1.03
N LEU A 60 3.69 0.91 2.09
CA LEU A 60 2.35 0.35 2.01
C LEU A 60 1.47 1.02 3.07
N LEU A 61 0.40 1.67 2.62
CA LEU A 61 -0.72 2.10 3.45
C LEU A 61 -1.95 1.25 3.13
N GLY A 62 -2.33 0.41 4.10
CA GLY A 62 -3.56 -0.37 4.07
C GLY A 62 -4.53 0.09 5.14
N VAL A 63 -5.79 -0.35 5.04
CA VAL A 63 -6.83 -0.04 6.02
C VAL A 63 -7.72 -1.25 6.27
N VAL A 64 -7.97 -1.53 7.54
CA VAL A 64 -9.03 -2.45 7.96
C VAL A 64 -10.33 -1.66 8.07
N ILE A 65 -11.34 -2.07 7.32
CA ILE A 65 -12.67 -1.44 7.33
C ILE A 65 -13.64 -2.44 7.94
N SER A 66 -14.41 -2.01 8.94
CA SER A 66 -15.39 -2.87 9.61
C SER A 66 -16.81 -2.35 9.52
N GLU A 67 -17.75 -3.22 9.13
CA GLU A 67 -19.17 -2.87 8.97
C GLU A 67 -19.90 -2.71 10.32
N LYS A 68 -19.48 -3.44 11.36
CA LYS A 68 -20.11 -3.43 12.70
C LYS A 68 -19.08 -3.49 13.83
N ASN A 69 -19.48 -2.97 14.99
CA ASN A 69 -18.75 -3.13 16.25
C ASN A 69 -19.17 -4.45 16.94
N GLY A 70 -18.24 -5.10 17.65
CA GLY A 70 -18.52 -6.29 18.48
C GLY A 70 -17.85 -7.59 18.02
N LEU A 71 -18.27 -8.72 18.61
CA LEU A 71 -17.64 -10.05 18.46
C LEU A 71 -17.63 -10.59 17.01
N LEU A 72 -18.50 -10.09 16.13
CA LEU A 72 -18.61 -10.50 14.72
C LEU A 72 -17.90 -9.55 13.75
N LYS A 73 -17.10 -8.59 14.25
CA LYS A 73 -16.38 -7.58 13.45
C LYS A 73 -15.57 -8.22 12.31
N THR A 74 -14.83 -9.28 12.60
CA THR A 74 -13.93 -9.96 11.64
C THR A 74 -14.65 -10.66 10.49
N LEU A 75 -15.91 -11.09 10.69
CA LEU A 75 -16.71 -11.80 9.67
C LEU A 75 -17.28 -10.89 8.58
N SER A 76 -17.05 -9.59 8.67
CA SER A 76 -17.52 -8.62 7.67
C SER A 76 -16.47 -7.56 7.32
N SER A 77 -15.31 -7.59 7.97
CA SER A 77 -14.25 -6.64 7.72
C SER A 77 -13.52 -6.92 6.41
N ARG A 78 -13.14 -5.83 5.74
CA ARG A 78 -12.36 -5.84 4.49
C ARG A 78 -11.00 -5.20 4.75
N LEU A 79 -9.97 -5.76 4.15
CA LEU A 79 -8.60 -5.27 4.26
C LEU A 79 -8.23 -4.72 2.89
N ILE A 80 -8.03 -3.40 2.80
CA ILE A 80 -7.87 -2.72 1.52
C ILE A 80 -6.54 -1.97 1.49
N VAL A 81 -5.72 -2.24 0.48
CA VAL A 81 -4.57 -1.41 0.09
C VAL A 81 -4.94 -0.69 -1.20
N GLN A 82 -5.18 0.63 -1.13
CA GLN A 82 -5.58 1.42 -2.29
C GLN A 82 -4.36 2.12 -2.90
N GLY A 83 -4.07 1.88 -4.18
CA GLY A 83 -3.00 2.55 -4.93
C GLY A 83 -1.60 2.22 -4.44
N GLY A 84 -1.38 1.07 -3.83
CA GLY A 84 -0.06 0.63 -3.37
C GLY A 84 0.06 -0.89 -3.34
N PRO A 85 1.19 -1.45 -2.88
CA PRO A 85 2.37 -0.74 -2.38
C PRO A 85 3.04 0.12 -3.46
N LEU A 86 3.77 1.14 -3.04
CA LEU A 86 4.67 1.92 -3.91
C LEU A 86 6.10 1.50 -3.59
N PHE A 87 6.92 1.25 -4.60
CA PHE A 87 8.27 0.72 -4.42
C PHE A 87 9.18 1.16 -5.56
N GLN A 88 10.47 1.27 -5.28
CA GLN A 88 11.45 1.62 -6.30
C GLN A 88 11.47 0.57 -7.42
N ASP A 89 11.61 0.98 -8.68
CA ASP A 89 11.80 0.07 -9.81
C ASP A 89 13.25 -0.47 -9.85
N THR A 90 13.59 -1.22 -8.81
CA THR A 90 14.87 -1.90 -8.63
C THR A 90 14.62 -3.28 -8.02
N PRO A 91 15.56 -4.23 -8.15
CA PRO A 91 15.42 -5.53 -7.47
C PRO A 91 15.24 -5.41 -5.95
N ALA A 92 15.88 -4.41 -5.32
CA ALA A 92 15.72 -4.15 -3.89
C ALA A 92 14.31 -3.61 -3.57
N GLY A 93 13.76 -2.74 -4.41
CA GLY A 93 12.39 -2.25 -4.28
C GLY A 93 11.33 -3.34 -4.50
N GLN A 94 11.53 -4.24 -5.46
CA GLN A 94 10.64 -5.40 -5.66
C GLN A 94 10.65 -6.33 -4.43
N ASN A 95 11.83 -6.63 -3.89
CA ASN A 95 11.94 -7.39 -2.64
C ASN A 95 11.29 -6.66 -1.45
N ALA A 96 11.46 -5.33 -1.37
CA ALA A 96 10.79 -4.51 -0.37
C ALA A 96 9.26 -4.60 -0.48
N ALA A 97 8.70 -4.62 -1.69
CA ALA A 97 7.27 -4.78 -1.92
C ALA A 97 6.76 -6.14 -1.42
N THR A 98 7.44 -7.24 -1.75
CA THR A 98 7.11 -8.59 -1.22
C THR A 98 7.14 -8.62 0.31
N LEU A 99 8.18 -8.05 0.93
CA LEU A 99 8.29 -7.98 2.38
C LEU A 99 7.18 -7.14 3.02
N LEU A 100 6.79 -6.02 2.39
CA LEU A 100 5.69 -5.16 2.84
C LEU A 100 4.35 -5.88 2.80
N ILE A 101 4.04 -6.57 1.71
CA ILE A 101 2.78 -7.32 1.54
C ILE A 101 2.71 -8.43 2.59
N ASN A 102 3.74 -9.27 2.69
CA ASN A 102 3.77 -10.37 3.66
C ASN A 102 3.67 -9.87 5.10
N HIS A 103 4.35 -8.77 5.44
CA HIS A 103 4.28 -8.19 6.78
C HIS A 103 2.91 -7.58 7.07
N TYR A 104 2.29 -6.92 6.08
CA TYR A 104 0.93 -6.42 6.17
C TYR A 104 -0.04 -7.57 6.43
N ASP A 105 0.01 -8.63 5.62
CA ASP A 105 -0.82 -9.83 5.74
C ASP A 105 -0.73 -10.45 7.13
N GLU A 106 0.48 -10.57 7.69
CA GLU A 106 0.66 -11.07 9.05
C GLU A 106 -0.06 -10.21 10.12
N ILE A 107 -0.02 -8.88 9.97
CA ILE A 107 -0.72 -7.94 10.86
C ILE A 107 -2.24 -8.09 10.75
N VAL A 108 -2.76 -8.31 9.52
CA VAL A 108 -4.19 -8.28 9.24
C VAL A 108 -4.88 -9.63 9.15
N ARG A 109 -4.14 -10.76 9.15
CA ARG A 109 -4.64 -12.12 8.93
C ARG A 109 -5.89 -12.50 9.74
N LYS A 110 -6.06 -11.94 10.94
CA LYS A 110 -7.20 -12.23 11.82
C LYS A 110 -8.22 -11.08 11.91
N LYS A 111 -8.10 -10.09 11.04
CA LYS A 111 -8.87 -8.83 11.11
C LYS A 111 -9.97 -8.71 10.07
N GLY A 112 -10.02 -9.57 9.05
CA GLY A 112 -11.04 -9.52 7.99
C GLY A 112 -11.20 -10.81 7.20
N LEU A 113 -12.14 -10.79 6.25
CA LEU A 113 -12.47 -11.92 5.38
C LEU A 113 -11.48 -12.11 4.24
N TYR A 114 -11.04 -11.01 3.65
CA TYR A 114 -10.16 -11.00 2.50
C TYR A 114 -9.27 -9.76 2.52
N ASN A 115 -8.14 -9.88 1.81
CA ASN A 115 -7.26 -8.77 1.50
C ASN A 115 -7.33 -8.43 0.02
N GLU A 116 -7.40 -7.14 -0.29
CA GLU A 116 -7.56 -6.64 -1.64
C GLU A 116 -6.59 -5.48 -1.85
N ILE A 117 -5.73 -5.65 -2.86
CA ILE A 117 -4.84 -4.60 -3.34
C ILE A 117 -5.43 -4.00 -4.61
N ARG A 118 -5.83 -2.73 -4.54
CA ARG A 118 -6.47 -2.00 -5.64
C ARG A 118 -5.47 -1.07 -6.32
N MET A 119 -4.78 -1.59 -7.31
CA MET A 119 -3.84 -0.80 -8.10
C MET A 119 -4.56 0.28 -8.91
N LEU A 120 -3.98 1.48 -8.96
CA LEU A 120 -4.47 2.62 -9.74
C LEU A 120 -3.81 2.74 -11.11
N SER A 121 -2.77 1.96 -11.36
CA SER A 121 -1.99 1.98 -12.60
C SER A 121 -1.35 0.62 -12.78
N ASP A 122 -1.12 0.25 -14.03
CA ASP A 122 -0.43 -0.99 -14.36
C ASP A 122 1.06 -0.82 -14.05
N ILE A 123 1.57 -1.63 -13.11
CA ILE A 123 2.99 -1.68 -12.76
C ILE A 123 3.55 -2.99 -13.32
N PRO A 124 4.43 -2.96 -14.34
CA PRO A 124 4.87 -4.15 -15.06
C PRO A 124 5.43 -5.28 -14.18
N GLN A 125 6.09 -4.93 -13.08
CA GLN A 125 6.73 -5.87 -12.16
C GLN A 125 5.76 -6.42 -11.09
N PHE A 126 4.54 -5.91 -11.03
CA PHE A 126 3.65 -6.18 -9.90
C PHE A 126 3.00 -7.57 -9.97
N ASP A 127 2.72 -8.07 -11.17
CA ASP A 127 2.13 -9.41 -11.38
C ASP A 127 2.98 -10.51 -10.75
N SER A 128 4.30 -10.44 -10.90
CA SER A 128 5.22 -11.42 -10.30
C SER A 128 5.29 -11.28 -8.78
N ILE A 129 5.22 -10.05 -8.27
CA ILE A 129 5.20 -9.79 -6.81
C ILE A 129 3.96 -10.39 -6.18
N ILE A 130 2.76 -10.10 -6.71
CA ILE A 130 1.49 -10.57 -6.12
C ILE A 130 1.34 -12.09 -6.22
N THR A 131 1.82 -12.70 -7.32
CA THR A 131 1.83 -14.16 -7.48
C THR A 131 2.68 -14.84 -6.41
N ASN A 132 3.81 -14.23 -6.04
CA ASN A 132 4.69 -14.73 -4.97
C ASN A 132 4.15 -14.50 -3.55
N CYS A 133 3.09 -13.69 -3.40
CA CYS A 133 2.43 -13.38 -2.14
C CYS A 133 1.07 -14.08 -2.00
N ASP A 134 0.76 -15.08 -2.83
CA ASP A 134 -0.52 -15.82 -2.83
C ASP A 134 -1.76 -14.97 -3.16
N TYR A 135 -1.58 -13.84 -3.86
CA TYR A 135 -2.69 -13.03 -4.38
C TYR A 135 -3.11 -13.50 -5.77
N ILE A 136 -4.41 -13.39 -6.06
CA ILE A 136 -5.01 -13.67 -7.37
C ILE A 136 -5.27 -12.33 -8.06
N PHE A 137 -4.78 -12.18 -9.29
CA PHE A 137 -5.07 -11.01 -10.10
C PHE A 137 -6.50 -11.07 -10.66
N GLU A 138 -7.29 -10.03 -10.39
CA GLU A 138 -8.59 -9.79 -11.02
C GLU A 138 -8.54 -8.51 -11.85
N ASN A 139 -9.03 -8.58 -13.09
CA ASN A 139 -8.96 -7.44 -14.02
C ASN A 139 -10.01 -6.38 -13.65
N HIS A 140 -9.58 -5.12 -13.58
CA HIS A 140 -10.46 -3.96 -13.35
C HIS A 140 -10.28 -2.92 -14.46
N TYR A 141 -11.38 -2.48 -15.06
CA TYR A 141 -11.35 -1.46 -16.10
C TYR A 141 -11.19 -0.06 -15.51
N ASN A 142 -10.07 0.60 -15.83
CA ASN A 142 -9.82 2.01 -15.52
C ASN A 142 -9.79 2.83 -16.81
N ALA A 143 -10.66 3.85 -16.92
CA ALA A 143 -10.68 4.76 -18.05
C ALA A 143 -9.85 6.03 -17.75
N PHE A 144 -8.67 6.14 -18.38
CA PHE A 144 -7.80 7.31 -18.23
C PHE A 144 -7.99 8.29 -19.39
N ILE A 145 -8.27 9.55 -19.07
CA ILE A 145 -8.24 10.65 -20.04
C ILE A 145 -6.90 11.36 -19.92
N HIS A 146 -6.02 11.14 -20.89
CA HIS A 146 -4.74 11.83 -20.95
C HIS A 146 -4.93 13.26 -21.46
N LEU A 147 -4.76 14.25 -20.58
CA LEU A 147 -4.95 15.67 -20.90
C LEU A 147 -3.76 16.30 -21.66
N LYS A 148 -2.84 15.50 -22.22
CA LYS A 148 -1.70 16.02 -23.00
C LYS A 148 -2.17 16.55 -24.35
N ASN A 149 -2.51 17.83 -24.38
CA ASN A 149 -2.36 18.73 -25.53
C ASN A 149 -2.67 20.17 -25.11
N ARG A 150 -1.61 20.95 -24.84
CA ARG A 150 -1.53 22.39 -25.16
C ARG A 150 -0.08 22.83 -25.05
N SER A 151 0.63 22.80 -26.18
CA SER A 151 1.72 23.74 -26.42
C SER A 151 1.08 25.13 -26.36
N ILE A 152 1.47 25.94 -25.38
CA ILE A 152 1.29 27.40 -25.44
C ILE A 152 2.67 27.98 -25.63
#